data_AF-A0A7V5R3Z1-F1
#
_entry.id   AF-A0A7V5R3Z1-F1
#
_cell.length_a   1.000
_cell.length_b   1.000
_cell.length_c   1.000
_cell.angle_alpha   90.00
_cell.angle_beta   90.00
_cell.angle_gamma   90.00
#
_symmetry.space_group_name_H-M   'P 1'
#
loop_
_entity.id
_entity.type
_entity.pdbx_description
1 polymer ?
#
loop_
_entity_poly.entity_id
_entity_poly.type
_entity_poly.pdbx_seq_one_letter_code
_entity_poly.pdbx_strand_id
1 'polypeptide(L)'
;MPSPRRLKSPLRPWVVGKANLNGNQKKNVSFLSLARLITKPIQDRECFGRIQYAPGTDKAGCHLFFQPKESIMQKHVIVGCLTALLMFSITSIALAGDMPGPDATAVWKYITKVSPYTKWSYWPDHKGMQKGRAPHGPFHKVFVNKKALNSAKPPVQYGSMIVKENYSPKKELKIITVMYKVKGYNPKDGDWFWAKYGTDGTAMKVGKPKGCIGCHGTRAANDFVVVHEFK
;
A
#
# COMPACT_ATOMS: atom_id res chain seq x y z
N MET A 1 -58.32 20.53 -26.90
CA MET A 1 -57.33 19.72 -26.14
C MET A 1 -58.06 19.01 -25.01
N PRO A 2 -58.14 17.67 -24.97
CA PRO A 2 -58.87 16.98 -23.91
C PRO A 2 -57.99 16.69 -22.68
N SER A 3 -58.64 16.82 -21.52
CA SER A 3 -58.16 16.66 -20.14
C SER A 3 -57.60 15.25 -19.81
N PRO A 4 -56.62 15.14 -18.87
CA PRO A 4 -56.03 13.86 -18.51
C PRO A 4 -56.88 13.06 -17.51
N ARG A 5 -57.20 11.81 -17.88
CA ARG A 5 -57.83 10.80 -17.03
C ARG A 5 -56.89 10.35 -15.91
N ARG A 6 -57.36 10.50 -14.67
CA ARG A 6 -56.74 10.04 -13.42
C ARG A 6 -56.93 8.52 -13.26
N LEU A 7 -55.88 7.74 -13.50
CA LEU A 7 -55.83 6.31 -13.18
C LEU A 7 -55.59 6.14 -11.67
N LYS A 8 -56.58 5.58 -10.96
CA LYS A 8 -56.44 5.11 -9.58
C LYS A 8 -55.94 3.66 -9.61
N SER A 9 -54.76 3.40 -9.05
CA SER A 9 -54.27 2.05 -8.75
C SER A 9 -54.66 1.66 -7.31
N PRO A 10 -55.15 0.43 -7.07
CA PRO A 10 -55.46 -0.03 -5.72
C PRO A 10 -54.20 -0.52 -4.98
N LEU A 11 -54.00 0.02 -3.78
CA LEU A 11 -53.01 -0.38 -2.80
C LEU A 11 -53.31 -1.81 -2.31
N ARG A 12 -52.32 -2.71 -2.38
CA ARG A 12 -52.33 -3.97 -1.63
C ARG A 12 -51.50 -3.79 -0.35
N PRO A 13 -52.00 -4.17 0.84
CA PRO A 13 -51.21 -4.12 2.06
C PRO A 13 -50.21 -5.27 2.11
N TRP A 14 -48.95 -4.93 2.38
CA TRP A 14 -47.89 -5.89 2.68
C TRP A 14 -48.05 -6.40 4.12
N VAL A 15 -48.14 -7.72 4.27
CA VAL A 15 -48.15 -8.43 5.55
C VAL A 15 -46.74 -8.40 6.15
N VAL A 16 -46.64 -7.94 7.39
CA VAL A 16 -45.40 -7.91 8.19
C VAL A 16 -45.18 -9.28 8.83
N GLY A 17 -44.26 -10.07 8.27
CA GLY A 17 -43.75 -11.29 8.90
C GLY A 17 -42.61 -10.97 9.87
N LYS A 18 -42.86 -11.08 11.17
CA LYS A 18 -41.81 -11.11 12.21
C LYS A 18 -41.16 -12.48 12.21
N ALA A 19 -39.87 -12.56 11.90
CA ALA A 19 -39.04 -13.72 12.24
C ALA A 19 -38.04 -13.31 13.33
N ASN A 20 -38.25 -13.86 14.52
CA ASN A 20 -37.37 -13.79 15.68
C ASN A 20 -36.55 -15.08 15.69
N LEU A 21 -35.22 -15.00 15.63
CA LEU A 21 -34.34 -16.12 15.97
C LEU A 21 -33.10 -15.60 16.71
N ASN A 22 -33.16 -15.75 18.04
CA ASN A 22 -32.02 -15.84 18.94
C ASN A 22 -31.16 -17.06 18.57
N GLY A 23 -29.83 -16.94 18.63
CA GLY A 23 -28.93 -18.05 18.32
C GLY A 23 -27.48 -17.78 18.67
N ASN A 24 -27.20 -17.80 19.98
CA ASN A 24 -25.88 -17.80 20.59
C ASN A 24 -25.10 -19.10 20.24
N GLN A 25 -23.91 -18.99 19.63
CA GLN A 25 -22.93 -20.09 19.57
C GLN A 25 -21.51 -19.53 19.68
N LYS A 26 -20.98 -19.51 20.91
CA LYS A 26 -19.54 -19.52 21.18
C LYS A 26 -19.00 -20.91 20.89
N LYS A 27 -17.92 -21.03 20.13
CA LYS A 27 -17.05 -22.22 20.15
C LYS A 27 -15.58 -21.78 20.16
N ASN A 28 -14.95 -22.03 21.32
CA ASN A 28 -13.52 -22.14 21.50
C ASN A 28 -13.01 -23.35 20.71
N VAL A 29 -11.88 -23.22 20.03
CA VAL A 29 -11.08 -24.38 19.64
C VAL A 29 -9.60 -24.06 19.89
N SER A 30 -9.06 -24.72 20.91
CA SER A 30 -7.63 -24.91 21.13
C SER A 30 -7.18 -26.09 20.27
N PHE A 31 -6.08 -25.93 19.53
CA PHE A 31 -5.33 -27.06 18.97
C PHE A 31 -3.84 -26.78 19.12
N LEU A 32 -3.26 -27.43 20.14
CA LEU A 32 -1.88 -27.87 20.17
C LEU A 32 -1.77 -29.09 19.24
N SER A 33 -0.84 -29.09 18.27
CA SER A 33 0.14 -30.17 18.12
C SER A 33 1.20 -29.90 17.05
N LEU A 34 2.44 -30.07 17.50
CA LEU A 34 3.69 -30.50 16.87
C LEU A 34 3.87 -30.47 15.33
N ALA A 35 4.96 -29.84 14.91
CA ALA A 35 5.91 -30.46 13.97
C ALA A 35 7.36 -30.00 14.26
N ARG A 36 8.21 -30.96 14.62
CA ARG A 36 9.68 -30.85 14.68
C ARG A 36 10.25 -30.86 13.25
N LEU A 37 11.32 -30.10 13.01
CA LEU A 37 12.41 -30.37 12.03
C LEU A 37 13.56 -29.40 12.40
N ILE A 38 14.53 -29.82 13.22
CA ILE A 38 15.85 -30.37 12.82
C ILE A 38 16.66 -29.38 11.98
N THR A 39 17.59 -28.67 12.63
CA THR A 39 18.94 -28.38 12.09
C THR A 39 19.96 -28.47 13.22
N LYS A 40 21.02 -29.24 13.00
CA LYS A 40 22.15 -29.45 13.93
C LYS A 40 23.21 -28.34 13.79
N PRO A 41 24.04 -28.11 14.83
CA PRO A 41 25.09 -27.10 14.84
C PRO A 41 26.37 -27.54 14.10
N ILE A 42 27.07 -26.59 13.49
CA ILE A 42 28.42 -26.75 12.95
C ILE A 42 29.41 -26.45 14.07
N GLN A 43 30.34 -27.38 14.26
CA GLN A 43 31.32 -27.44 15.33
C GLN A 43 32.70 -27.09 14.74
N ASP A 44 33.46 -26.29 15.48
CA ASP A 44 34.86 -25.94 15.24
C ASP A 44 35.75 -27.19 15.10
N ARG A 45 36.77 -27.09 14.25
CA ARG A 45 38.03 -27.82 14.44
C ARG A 45 39.19 -27.08 13.78
N GLU A 46 40.07 -26.60 14.64
CA GLU A 46 41.48 -26.38 14.36
C GLU A 46 42.15 -27.70 13.97
N CYS A 47 43.04 -27.68 12.98
CA CYS A 47 44.01 -28.74 12.73
C CYS A 47 45.41 -28.13 12.61
N PHE A 48 46.19 -28.36 13.66
CA PHE A 48 47.63 -28.23 13.73
C PHE A 48 48.33 -29.38 12.98
N GLY A 49 49.55 -29.10 12.53
CA GLY A 49 50.58 -30.10 12.20
C GLY A 49 50.73 -30.34 10.70
N ARG A 50 51.90 -30.62 10.14
CA ARG A 50 53.22 -30.92 10.72
C ARG A 50 54.24 -30.79 9.58
N ILE A 51 55.41 -30.27 9.93
CA ILE A 51 56.64 -30.20 9.12
C ILE A 51 57.15 -31.60 8.82
N GLN A 52 57.53 -31.89 7.57
CA GLN A 52 58.53 -32.93 7.25
C GLN A 52 59.37 -32.49 6.03
N TYR A 53 60.69 -32.46 6.24
CA TYR A 53 61.75 -32.24 5.25
C TYR A 53 62.08 -33.55 4.52
N ALA A 54 62.52 -33.43 3.26
CA ALA A 54 63.29 -34.47 2.55
C ALA A 54 64.49 -33.82 1.81
N PRO A 55 65.67 -34.47 1.74
CA PRO A 55 66.90 -33.90 1.18
C PRO A 55 67.27 -34.47 -0.21
N GLY A 56 68.05 -33.69 -0.98
CA GLY A 56 69.02 -34.23 -1.96
C GLY A 56 69.08 -33.52 -3.32
N THR A 57 70.17 -32.75 -3.52
CA THR A 57 71.09 -32.72 -4.70
C THR A 57 70.44 -32.67 -6.12
N ASP A 58 70.67 -31.70 -7.01
CA ASP A 58 71.96 -31.19 -7.47
C ASP A 58 71.78 -30.06 -8.53
N LYS A 59 72.80 -29.19 -8.59
CA LYS A 59 73.29 -28.42 -9.77
C LYS A 59 72.52 -27.17 -10.27
N ALA A 60 73.10 -26.04 -9.86
CA ALA A 60 73.65 -24.97 -10.70
C ALA A 60 72.77 -24.43 -11.84
N GLY A 61 72.15 -23.27 -11.57
CA GLY A 61 71.65 -22.35 -12.57
C GLY A 61 71.76 -20.92 -12.05
N CYS A 62 72.88 -20.26 -12.37
CA CYS A 62 73.11 -18.85 -12.09
C CYS A 62 72.18 -18.02 -12.98
N HIS A 63 71.10 -17.48 -12.43
CA HIS A 63 70.33 -16.41 -13.06
C HIS A 63 70.19 -15.26 -12.06
N LEU A 64 71.07 -14.27 -12.24
CA LEU A 64 70.95 -12.93 -11.68
C LEU A 64 69.65 -12.29 -12.19
N PHE A 65 68.56 -12.45 -11.45
CA PHE A 65 67.36 -11.67 -11.66
C PHE A 65 67.44 -10.38 -10.86
N PHE A 66 67.76 -9.31 -11.58
CA PHE A 66 67.56 -7.92 -11.19
C PHE A 66 66.08 -7.72 -10.83
N GLN A 67 65.76 -7.50 -9.56
CA GLN A 67 64.42 -7.12 -9.13
C GLN A 67 64.31 -5.59 -9.20
N PRO A 68 63.44 -5.01 -10.06
CA PRO A 68 63.17 -3.59 -10.02
C PRO A 68 62.41 -3.26 -8.72
N LYS A 69 62.93 -2.26 -8.01
CA LYS A 69 62.37 -1.72 -6.77
C LYS A 69 61.05 -1.02 -7.09
N GLU A 70 59.94 -1.76 -7.14
CA GLU A 70 58.62 -1.16 -7.36
C GLU A 70 58.28 -0.20 -6.21
N SER A 71 57.97 1.03 -6.61
CA SER A 71 57.63 2.17 -5.78
C SER A 71 56.34 1.92 -4.98
N ILE A 72 56.51 1.61 -3.71
CA ILE A 72 55.46 1.37 -2.70
C ILE A 72 54.46 2.55 -2.59
N MET A 73 54.81 3.75 -3.07
CA MET A 73 54.05 4.98 -2.83
C MET A 73 52.82 5.19 -3.73
N GLN A 74 52.66 4.43 -4.82
CA GLN A 74 51.55 4.65 -5.77
C GLN A 74 50.32 3.75 -5.52
N LYS A 75 50.48 2.64 -4.78
CA LYS A 75 49.38 1.70 -4.50
C LYS A 75 48.50 2.15 -3.32
N HIS A 76 49.02 2.95 -2.39
CA HIS A 76 48.28 3.39 -1.20
C HIS A 76 47.30 4.56 -1.46
N VAL A 77 47.56 5.41 -2.46
CA VAL A 77 46.65 6.52 -2.82
C VAL A 77 45.39 6.02 -3.51
N ILE A 78 45.50 4.96 -4.34
CA ILE A 78 44.36 4.38 -5.07
C ILE A 78 43.46 3.57 -4.12
N VAL A 79 44.03 2.83 -3.16
CA VAL A 79 43.28 2.06 -2.16
C VAL A 79 42.55 2.96 -1.15
N GLY A 80 43.12 4.12 -0.82
CA GLY A 80 42.45 5.12 0.03
C GLY A 80 41.24 5.79 -0.64
N CYS A 81 41.32 6.10 -1.94
CA CYS A 81 40.21 6.72 -2.66
C CYS A 81 39.04 5.76 -2.95
N LEU A 82 39.30 4.47 -3.21
CA LEU A 82 38.25 3.48 -3.48
C LEU A 82 37.45 3.10 -2.22
N THR A 83 38.08 3.14 -1.05
CA THR A 83 37.41 2.86 0.22
C THR A 83 36.55 4.04 0.71
N ALA A 84 36.95 5.28 0.42
CA ALA A 84 36.15 6.48 0.72
C ALA A 84 34.89 6.61 -0.17
N LEU A 85 34.93 6.10 -1.41
CA LEU A 85 33.79 6.12 -2.34
C LEU A 85 32.74 5.02 -2.07
N LEU A 86 33.09 3.94 -1.37
CA LEU A 86 32.14 2.88 -1.02
C LEU A 86 31.31 3.18 0.24
N MET A 87 31.71 4.17 1.05
CA MET A 87 31.06 4.51 2.33
C MET A 87 29.93 5.55 2.20
N PHE A 88 29.67 6.09 1.01
CA PHE A 88 28.61 7.08 0.78
C PHE A 88 27.35 6.51 0.09
N SER A 89 27.26 5.20 -0.10
CA SER A 89 26.19 4.58 -0.91
C SER A 89 25.01 4.00 -0.12
N ILE A 90 25.00 4.11 1.21
CA ILE A 90 23.95 3.48 2.02
C ILE A 90 23.32 4.51 2.96
N THR A 91 22.38 5.31 2.48
CA THR A 91 21.29 5.86 3.32
C THR A 91 20.23 6.49 2.42
N SER A 92 19.46 5.65 1.75
CA SER A 92 18.10 6.02 1.32
C SER A 92 17.17 4.88 1.66
N ILE A 93 17.06 4.60 2.96
CA ILE A 93 15.89 3.88 3.47
C ILE A 93 14.73 4.83 3.27
N ALA A 94 13.96 4.61 2.21
CA ALA A 94 12.68 5.24 2.01
C ALA A 94 11.83 4.93 3.25
N LEU A 95 11.68 5.90 4.15
CA LEU A 95 10.74 5.86 5.25
C LEU A 95 9.33 5.82 4.64
N ALA A 96 8.86 4.62 4.28
CA ALA A 96 7.44 4.37 4.14
C ALA A 96 6.87 4.47 5.56
N GLY A 97 6.57 5.70 5.99
CA GLY A 97 5.95 5.94 7.29
C GLY A 97 4.71 5.08 7.44
N ASP A 98 4.52 4.54 8.65
CA ASP A 98 3.41 3.63 8.95
C ASP A 98 2.08 4.21 8.46
N MET A 99 1.26 3.33 7.86
CA MET A 99 -0.07 3.72 7.38
C MET A 99 -0.92 4.20 8.57
N PRO A 100 -1.72 5.27 8.42
CA PRO A 100 -2.49 5.81 9.54
C PRO A 100 -3.60 4.84 9.95
N GLY A 101 -4.14 5.00 11.17
CA GLY A 101 -5.41 4.39 11.55
C GLY A 101 -6.60 5.00 10.78
N PRO A 102 -7.81 4.41 10.90
CA PRO A 102 -9.05 4.94 10.34
C PRO A 102 -9.56 6.14 11.16
N ASP A 103 -8.75 7.18 11.25
CA ASP A 103 -9.02 8.45 11.93
C ASP A 103 -8.86 9.61 10.94
N ALA A 104 -9.77 10.58 10.98
CA ALA A 104 -9.80 11.66 10.00
C ALA A 104 -8.55 12.56 10.09
N THR A 105 -8.10 12.89 11.30
CA THR A 105 -6.92 13.74 11.50
C THR A 105 -5.66 13.03 11.04
N ALA A 106 -5.50 11.75 11.41
CA ALA A 106 -4.37 10.93 11.00
C ALA A 106 -4.32 10.74 9.47
N VAL A 107 -5.47 10.45 8.85
CA VAL A 107 -5.58 10.31 7.39
C VAL A 107 -5.27 11.62 6.70
N TRP A 108 -5.82 12.75 7.16
CA TRP A 108 -5.52 14.07 6.58
C TRP A 108 -4.03 14.41 6.65
N LYS A 109 -3.40 14.23 7.82
CA LYS A 109 -1.96 14.40 7.99
C LYS A 109 -1.17 13.50 7.04
N TYR A 110 -1.58 12.24 6.91
CA TYR A 110 -0.89 11.30 6.03
C TYR A 110 -0.94 11.76 4.57
N ILE A 111 -2.13 12.04 4.04
CA ILE A 111 -2.30 12.37 2.62
C ILE A 111 -1.82 13.78 2.25
N THR A 112 -1.51 14.65 3.22
CA THR A 112 -1.04 16.02 2.94
C THR A 112 0.42 16.26 3.33
N LYS A 113 0.95 15.53 4.32
CA LYS A 113 2.31 15.74 4.85
C LYS A 113 3.22 14.53 4.67
N VAL A 114 2.76 13.33 4.97
CA VAL A 114 3.60 12.10 4.94
C VAL A 114 3.74 11.56 3.52
N SER A 115 2.61 11.39 2.83
CA SER A 115 2.52 10.93 1.45
C SER A 115 1.55 11.83 0.70
N PRO A 116 1.99 13.01 0.23
CA PRO A 116 1.11 13.99 -0.41
C PRO A 116 0.37 13.40 -1.62
N TYR A 117 -0.96 13.33 -1.54
CA TYR A 117 -1.78 12.63 -2.54
C TYR A 117 -1.72 13.28 -3.92
N THR A 118 -1.41 14.58 -3.99
CA THR A 118 -1.24 15.30 -5.25
C THR A 118 -0.07 14.80 -6.08
N LYS A 119 0.86 14.03 -5.47
CA LYS A 119 1.97 13.34 -6.13
C LYS A 119 1.65 11.88 -6.46
N TRP A 120 0.48 11.38 -6.08
CA TRP A 120 0.06 10.02 -6.39
C TRP A 120 -0.41 9.91 -7.84
N SER A 121 -0.64 8.67 -8.28
CA SER A 121 -1.02 8.36 -9.65
C SER A 121 -2.53 8.42 -9.85
N TYR A 122 -2.94 8.31 -11.10
CA TYR A 122 -4.31 8.02 -11.52
C TYR A 122 -4.40 6.55 -11.92
N TRP A 123 -5.61 5.96 -11.89
CA TRP A 123 -5.83 4.73 -12.64
C TRP A 123 -5.74 5.00 -14.15
N PRO A 124 -5.30 4.00 -14.96
CA PRO A 124 -5.08 4.21 -16.39
C PRO A 124 -6.31 4.65 -17.19
N ASP A 125 -7.50 4.22 -16.78
CA ASP A 125 -8.81 4.51 -17.36
C ASP A 125 -9.51 5.75 -16.76
N HIS A 126 -8.90 6.38 -15.75
CA HIS A 126 -9.48 7.54 -15.07
C HIS A 126 -8.42 8.59 -14.71
N LYS A 127 -7.94 9.31 -15.73
CA LYS A 127 -6.83 10.27 -15.61
C LYS A 127 -7.30 11.72 -15.56
N GLY A 128 -6.64 12.54 -14.75
CA GLY A 128 -6.81 13.99 -14.75
C GLY A 128 -8.22 14.44 -14.34
N MET A 129 -8.62 15.62 -14.86
CA MET A 129 -9.93 16.21 -14.57
C MET A 129 -11.02 15.55 -15.42
N GLN A 130 -12.05 15.03 -14.76
CA GLN A 130 -13.18 14.34 -15.37
C GLN A 130 -14.48 15.08 -15.08
N LYS A 131 -15.47 14.95 -15.97
CA LYS A 131 -16.83 15.47 -15.73
C LYS A 131 -17.49 14.65 -14.62
N GLY A 132 -18.06 15.33 -13.65
CA GLY A 132 -18.85 14.76 -12.57
C GLY A 132 -20.35 14.93 -12.77
N ARG A 133 -21.12 14.33 -11.87
CA ARG A 133 -22.58 14.47 -11.75
C ARG A 133 -22.95 14.57 -10.29
N ALA A 134 -24.17 15.04 -10.01
CA ALA A 134 -24.72 14.99 -8.66
C ALA A 134 -24.62 13.56 -8.08
N PRO A 135 -24.25 13.39 -6.79
CA PRO A 135 -24.00 14.43 -5.78
C PRO A 135 -22.55 14.92 -5.72
N HIS A 136 -21.68 14.58 -6.67
CA HIS A 136 -20.23 14.79 -6.61
C HIS A 136 -19.74 16.04 -7.36
N GLY A 137 -20.62 16.99 -7.65
CA GLY A 137 -20.27 18.22 -8.36
C GLY A 137 -19.93 18.01 -9.85
N PRO A 138 -19.68 19.11 -10.58
CA PRO A 138 -19.54 19.09 -12.04
C PRO A 138 -18.19 18.56 -12.54
N PHE A 139 -17.14 18.59 -11.72
CA PHE A 139 -15.82 18.09 -12.09
C PHE A 139 -15.12 17.40 -10.92
N HIS A 140 -14.24 16.45 -11.23
CA HIS A 140 -13.43 15.76 -10.24
C HIS A 140 -12.08 15.30 -10.77
N LYS A 141 -11.14 15.07 -9.84
CA LYS A 141 -9.91 14.29 -10.06
C LYS A 141 -9.87 13.17 -9.03
N VAL A 142 -9.37 12.00 -9.40
CA VAL A 142 -9.20 10.87 -8.48
C VAL A 142 -7.75 10.39 -8.50
N PHE A 143 -7.12 10.43 -7.32
CA PHE A 143 -5.75 10.01 -7.09
C PHE A 143 -5.74 8.71 -6.30
N VAL A 144 -4.77 7.84 -6.58
CA VAL A 144 -4.63 6.53 -5.97
C VAL A 144 -3.19 6.27 -5.56
N ASN A 145 -3.00 5.80 -4.33
CA ASN A 145 -1.68 5.40 -3.88
C ASN A 145 -1.21 4.12 -4.59
N LYS A 146 0.08 3.78 -4.45
CA LYS A 146 0.68 2.61 -5.11
C LYS A 146 -0.06 1.29 -4.79
N LYS A 147 -0.60 1.14 -3.58
CA LYS A 147 -1.35 -0.06 -3.18
C LYS A 147 -2.65 -0.21 -3.97
N ALA A 148 -3.41 0.87 -4.12
CA ALA A 148 -4.61 0.89 -4.94
C ALA A 148 -4.27 0.71 -6.43
N LEU A 149 -3.23 1.37 -6.92
CA LEU A 149 -2.80 1.29 -8.32
C LEU A 149 -2.34 -0.11 -8.72
N ASN A 150 -1.60 -0.80 -7.84
CA ASN A 150 -1.04 -2.12 -8.09
C ASN A 150 -2.02 -3.26 -7.82
N SER A 151 -3.27 -2.96 -7.44
CA SER A 151 -4.32 -3.96 -7.29
C SER A 151 -4.92 -4.26 -8.66
N ALA A 152 -4.63 -5.43 -9.22
CA ALA A 152 -5.12 -5.82 -10.55
C ALA A 152 -6.60 -6.28 -10.54
N LYS A 153 -7.08 -6.77 -9.39
CA LYS A 153 -8.43 -7.32 -9.18
C LYS A 153 -8.98 -6.94 -7.81
N PRO A 154 -10.31 -6.97 -7.60
CA PRO A 154 -10.90 -6.74 -6.30
C PRO A 154 -10.76 -7.99 -5.38
N PRO A 155 -10.75 -7.82 -4.05
CA PRO A 155 -10.62 -6.56 -3.34
C PRO A 155 -9.23 -5.95 -3.49
N VAL A 156 -9.14 -4.62 -3.39
CA VAL A 156 -7.83 -3.94 -3.41
C VAL A 156 -7.05 -4.23 -2.13
N GLN A 157 -5.73 -4.06 -2.20
CA GLN A 157 -4.84 -4.28 -1.05
C GLN A 157 -5.24 -3.44 0.17
N TYR A 158 -5.13 -4.01 1.37
CA TYR A 158 -5.21 -3.20 2.60
C TYR A 158 -4.11 -2.14 2.61
N GLY A 159 -4.46 -0.93 3.05
CA GLY A 159 -3.62 0.24 2.88
C GLY A 159 -3.91 1.05 1.61
N SER A 160 -4.80 0.57 0.73
CA SER A 160 -5.22 1.32 -0.45
C SER A 160 -5.94 2.61 -0.07
N MET A 161 -5.54 3.72 -0.68
CA MET A 161 -6.17 5.03 -0.51
C MET A 161 -6.56 5.60 -1.85
N ILE A 162 -7.80 6.10 -1.93
CA ILE A 162 -8.37 6.78 -3.08
C ILE A 162 -8.78 8.18 -2.61
N VAL A 163 -8.19 9.21 -3.19
CA VAL A 163 -8.50 10.61 -2.87
C VAL A 163 -9.21 11.23 -4.06
N LYS A 164 -10.43 11.70 -3.86
CA LYS A 164 -11.22 12.43 -4.84
C LYS A 164 -11.28 13.90 -4.48
N GLU A 165 -10.89 14.73 -5.43
CA GLU A 165 -11.14 16.16 -5.40
C GLU A 165 -12.42 16.48 -6.18
N ASN A 166 -13.28 17.33 -5.64
CA ASN A 166 -14.44 17.87 -6.34
C ASN A 166 -14.28 19.36 -6.58
N TYR A 167 -14.64 19.79 -7.78
CA TYR A 167 -14.41 21.14 -8.27
C TYR A 167 -15.71 21.82 -8.71
N SER A 168 -15.76 23.15 -8.60
CA SER A 168 -16.88 23.98 -9.08
C SER A 168 -16.92 24.08 -10.62
N PRO A 169 -17.98 24.66 -11.24
CA PRO A 169 -17.99 24.91 -12.68
C PRO A 169 -16.82 25.77 -13.17
N LYS A 170 -16.30 26.66 -12.30
CA LYS A 170 -15.11 27.49 -12.54
C LYS A 170 -13.79 26.74 -12.29
N LYS A 171 -13.83 25.42 -12.04
CA LYS A 171 -12.68 24.55 -11.73
C LYS A 171 -11.93 24.95 -10.45
N GLU A 172 -12.63 25.49 -9.47
CA GLU A 172 -12.08 25.75 -8.13
C GLU A 172 -12.28 24.51 -7.25
N LEU A 173 -11.24 24.09 -6.49
CA LEU A 173 -11.34 22.98 -5.56
C LEU A 173 -12.32 23.32 -4.43
N LYS A 174 -13.24 22.40 -4.11
CA LYS A 174 -14.26 22.61 -3.06
C LYS A 174 -14.23 21.57 -1.96
N ILE A 175 -14.06 20.30 -2.31
CA ILE A 175 -14.16 19.18 -1.36
C ILE A 175 -13.09 18.15 -1.70
N ILE A 176 -12.51 17.56 -0.66
CA ILE A 176 -11.64 16.39 -0.77
C ILE A 176 -12.34 15.23 -0.07
N THR A 177 -12.50 14.10 -0.74
CA THR A 177 -13.10 12.88 -0.16
C THR A 177 -12.10 11.73 -0.27
N VAL A 178 -12.01 10.93 0.77
CA VAL A 178 -11.05 9.82 0.87
C VAL A 178 -11.80 8.52 1.13
N MET A 179 -11.41 7.48 0.41
CA MET A 179 -11.64 6.09 0.76
C MET A 179 -10.32 5.47 1.20
N TYR A 180 -10.30 4.83 2.36
CA TYR A 180 -9.12 4.17 2.90
C TYR A 180 -9.44 2.74 3.34
N LYS A 181 -8.75 1.77 2.74
CA LYS A 181 -8.97 0.33 2.97
C LYS A 181 -8.23 -0.13 4.23
N VAL A 182 -8.97 -0.41 5.31
CA VAL A 182 -8.41 -0.78 6.63
C VAL A 182 -8.94 -2.13 7.07
N LYS A 183 -8.05 -3.11 7.19
CA LYS A 183 -8.39 -4.50 7.54
C LYS A 183 -9.24 -4.56 8.81
N GLY A 184 -10.40 -5.21 8.72
CA GLY A 184 -11.30 -5.42 9.85
C GLY A 184 -12.11 -4.19 10.27
N TYR A 185 -11.92 -3.02 9.64
CA TYR A 185 -12.62 -1.80 10.05
C TYR A 185 -14.12 -1.88 9.78
N ASN A 186 -14.52 -2.39 8.61
CA ASN A 186 -15.92 -2.50 8.23
C ASN A 186 -16.19 -3.70 7.31
N PRO A 187 -16.07 -4.94 7.80
CA PRO A 187 -15.99 -6.11 6.92
C PRO A 187 -17.22 -6.32 6.03
N LYS A 188 -18.41 -5.92 6.52
CA LYS A 188 -19.67 -6.03 5.78
C LYS A 188 -19.73 -5.09 4.57
N ASP A 189 -19.01 -3.97 4.62
CA ASP A 189 -18.97 -2.98 3.54
C ASP A 189 -17.54 -2.80 2.99
N GLY A 190 -16.82 -3.93 2.88
CA GLY A 190 -15.52 -3.97 2.23
C GLY A 190 -14.42 -3.22 2.97
N ASP A 191 -14.46 -3.08 4.29
CA ASP A 191 -13.34 -2.53 5.08
C ASP A 191 -12.91 -1.10 4.70
N TRP A 192 -13.85 -0.32 4.15
CA TRP A 192 -13.60 1.07 3.78
C TRP A 192 -13.89 2.04 4.92
N PHE A 193 -12.88 2.82 5.28
CA PHE A 193 -13.02 4.08 6.00
C PHE A 193 -13.24 5.22 5.02
N TRP A 194 -14.20 6.10 5.31
CA TRP A 194 -14.55 7.23 4.47
C TRP A 194 -14.31 8.53 5.22
N ALA A 195 -13.80 9.55 4.54
CA ALA A 195 -13.73 10.89 5.10
C ALA A 195 -13.97 11.96 4.04
N LYS A 196 -14.74 12.99 4.40
CA LYS A 196 -15.00 14.17 3.57
C LYS A 196 -14.40 15.39 4.28
N TYR A 197 -13.55 16.12 3.59
CA TYR A 197 -12.83 17.28 4.09
C TYR A 197 -13.17 18.55 3.29
N GLY A 198 -13.13 19.69 3.98
CA GLY A 198 -12.95 20.98 3.36
C GLY A 198 -11.53 21.11 2.78
N THR A 199 -11.28 22.16 2.00
CA THR A 199 -9.95 22.41 1.41
C THR A 199 -8.89 22.74 2.45
N ASP A 200 -9.32 23.14 3.65
CA ASP A 200 -8.52 23.42 4.84
C ASP A 200 -8.22 22.15 5.67
N GLY A 201 -8.86 21.02 5.36
CA GLY A 201 -8.77 19.80 6.14
C GLY A 201 -9.84 19.62 7.20
N THR A 202 -10.82 20.53 7.29
CA THR A 202 -11.95 20.38 8.23
C THR A 202 -12.76 19.14 7.87
N ALA A 203 -12.80 18.17 8.79
CA ALA A 203 -13.53 16.92 8.60
C ALA A 203 -15.05 17.13 8.79
N MET A 204 -15.85 16.68 7.83
CA MET A 204 -17.32 16.81 7.85
C MET A 204 -18.01 15.46 8.07
N LYS A 205 -17.84 14.52 7.14
CA LYS A 205 -18.46 13.19 7.20
C LYS A 205 -17.39 12.13 7.23
N VAL A 206 -17.35 11.33 8.29
CA VAL A 206 -16.22 10.43 8.60
C VAL A 206 -16.72 9.04 8.99
N GLY A 207 -15.90 8.02 8.77
CA GLY A 207 -16.10 6.65 9.24
C GLY A 207 -16.90 5.81 8.26
N LYS A 208 -18.13 5.45 8.64
CA LYS A 208 -19.02 4.54 7.89
C LYS A 208 -20.32 5.21 7.45
N PRO A 209 -20.27 6.30 6.66
CA PRO A 209 -21.47 7.02 6.26
C PRO A 209 -22.35 6.18 5.32
N LYS A 210 -23.57 5.85 5.79
CA LYS A 210 -24.56 5.05 5.04
C LYS A 210 -24.81 5.56 3.61
N GLY A 211 -24.81 6.88 3.38
CA GLY A 211 -25.01 7.44 2.04
C GLY A 211 -23.87 7.16 1.06
N CYS A 212 -22.62 7.14 1.53
CA CYS A 212 -21.49 6.78 0.67
C CYS A 212 -21.50 5.27 0.40
N ILE A 213 -21.66 4.48 1.46
CA ILE A 213 -21.70 3.02 1.40
C ILE A 213 -22.84 2.53 0.50
N GLY A 214 -24.04 3.11 0.62
CA GLY A 214 -25.20 2.70 -0.16
C GLY A 214 -25.01 2.89 -1.67
N CYS A 215 -24.57 4.09 -2.09
CA CYS A 215 -24.35 4.36 -3.52
C CYS A 215 -23.17 3.56 -4.10
N HIS A 216 -22.06 3.49 -3.37
CA HIS A 216 -20.89 2.73 -3.80
C HIS A 216 -21.08 1.20 -3.70
N GLY A 217 -21.97 0.74 -2.81
CA GLY A 217 -22.28 -0.67 -2.61
C GLY A 217 -22.93 -1.33 -3.83
N THR A 218 -23.49 -0.56 -4.76
CA THR A 218 -23.90 -1.06 -6.09
C THR A 218 -22.73 -1.64 -6.89
N ARG A 219 -21.48 -1.30 -6.50
CA ARG A 219 -20.22 -1.80 -7.04
C ARG A 219 -19.49 -2.69 -6.01
N ALA A 220 -20.18 -3.38 -5.11
CA ALA A 220 -19.54 -4.23 -4.10
C ALA A 220 -18.61 -5.31 -4.71
N ALA A 221 -18.99 -5.89 -5.86
CA ALA A 221 -18.15 -6.84 -6.59
C ALA A 221 -16.85 -6.21 -7.13
N ASN A 222 -16.87 -4.91 -7.40
CA ASN A 222 -15.72 -4.10 -7.80
C ASN A 222 -15.11 -3.34 -6.60
N ASP A 223 -15.27 -3.91 -5.40
CA ASP A 223 -14.77 -3.40 -4.13
C ASP A 223 -15.13 -1.94 -3.83
N PHE A 224 -16.39 -1.56 -4.10
CA PHE A 224 -16.94 -0.21 -3.86
C PHE A 224 -16.27 0.90 -4.72
N VAL A 225 -15.33 0.55 -5.61
CA VAL A 225 -14.70 1.49 -6.54
C VAL A 225 -15.62 1.69 -7.74
N VAL A 226 -15.87 2.96 -8.08
CA VAL A 226 -16.84 3.33 -9.14
C VAL A 226 -16.14 3.83 -10.41
N VAL A 227 -14.95 4.40 -10.29
CA VAL A 227 -14.27 5.12 -11.37
C VAL A 227 -13.26 4.27 -12.15
N HIS A 228 -13.04 3.04 -11.71
CA HIS A 228 -12.11 2.10 -12.32
C HIS A 228 -12.77 0.72 -12.35
N GLU A 229 -12.65 0.02 -13.47
CA GLU A 229 -13.14 -1.36 -13.62
C GLU A 229 -11.96 -2.33 -13.52
N PHE A 230 -11.96 -3.16 -12.47
CA PHE A 230 -10.96 -4.21 -12.33
C PHE A 230 -11.31 -5.38 -13.28
N LYS A 231 -10.28 -6.02 -13.84
CA LYS A 231 -10.43 -7.14 -14.78
C LYS A 231 -10.20 -8.50 -14.10
#